data_AF-A0A3G8Y2L0-F1
#
_entry.id   AF-A0A3G8Y2L0-F1
#
_cell.length_a   1.000
_cell.length_b   1.000
_cell.length_c   1.000
_cell.angle_alpha   90.00
_cell.angle_beta   90.00
_cell.angle_gamma   90.00
#
_symmetry.space_group_name_H-M   'P 1'
#
loop_
_entity.id
_entity.type
_entity.pdbx_description
1 polymer ?
#
loop_
_entity_poly.entity_id
_entity_poly.type
_entity_poly.pdbx_seq_one_letter_code
_entity_poly.pdbx_strand_id
1 'polypeptide(L)'
;MEATELRLNNLLMYEDSIVPIIGMENINEEILVKIDSETAIDSRKLKPIALTAEWFSKLGFKEAYRSQSRIRFDLPNYCRYDFDLNSNKILEGFLFFGNYIKCSYLHQLQNIYFTLTGEELKIEYEHPKLQTILS
;
A
#
# COMPACT_ATOMS: atom_id res chain seq x y z
N MET A 1 -11.70 5.86 -1.81
CA MET A 1 -10.41 5.77 -2.51
C MET A 1 -10.73 6.05 -3.95
N GLU A 2 -10.15 7.12 -4.48
CA GLU A 2 -10.40 7.55 -5.85
C GLU A 2 -9.35 6.93 -6.77
N ALA A 3 -9.69 6.74 -8.05
CA ALA A 3 -8.73 6.21 -9.03
C ALA A 3 -7.45 7.08 -9.13
N THR A 4 -7.58 8.38 -8.87
CA THR A 4 -6.48 9.36 -8.84
C THR A 4 -5.49 9.17 -7.68
N GLU A 5 -5.86 8.40 -6.64
CA GLU A 5 -4.96 8.05 -5.54
C GLU A 5 -4.08 6.83 -5.88
N LEU A 6 -4.32 6.16 -7.01
CA LEU A 6 -3.65 4.92 -7.38
C LEU A 6 -2.43 5.18 -8.26
N ARG A 7 -1.41 4.35 -8.08
CA ARG A 7 -0.21 4.27 -8.92
C ARG A 7 0.01 2.83 -9.39
N LEU A 8 0.84 2.66 -10.41
CA LEU A 8 1.34 1.35 -10.81
C LEU A 8 1.93 0.61 -9.60
N ASN A 9 1.73 -0.70 -9.57
CA ASN A 9 2.14 -1.62 -8.50
C ASN A 9 1.49 -1.40 -7.13
N ASN A 10 0.52 -0.47 -7.00
CA ASN A 10 -0.30 -0.40 -5.79
C ASN A 10 -1.04 -1.74 -5.59
N LEU A 11 -0.92 -2.30 -4.39
CA LEU A 11 -1.58 -3.55 -4.02
C LEU A 11 -2.93 -3.26 -3.36
N LEU A 12 -3.97 -3.87 -3.89
CA LEU A 12 -5.35 -3.73 -3.45
C LEU A 12 -6.02 -5.10 -3.38
N MET A 13 -7.14 -5.18 -2.67
CA MET A 13 -7.95 -6.39 -2.63
C MET A 13 -9.03 -6.30 -3.70
N TYR A 14 -9.07 -7.29 -4.59
CA TYR A 14 -10.18 -7.52 -5.51
C TYR A 14 -10.81 -8.86 -5.16
N GLU A 15 -12.10 -8.84 -4.82
CA GLU A 15 -12.79 -10.00 -4.25
C GLU A 15 -12.04 -10.51 -3.00
N ASP A 16 -11.43 -11.70 -3.07
CA ASP A 16 -10.66 -12.33 -1.99
C ASP A 16 -9.15 -12.44 -2.32
N SER A 17 -8.67 -11.72 -3.34
CA SER A 17 -7.27 -11.77 -3.81
C SER A 17 -6.59 -10.41 -3.80
N ILE A 18 -5.31 -10.39 -3.42
CA ILE A 18 -4.47 -9.21 -3.56
C ILE A 18 -4.02 -9.11 -5.01
N VAL A 19 -4.27 -7.97 -5.64
CA VAL A 19 -3.94 -7.67 -7.04
C VAL A 19 -3.13 -6.38 -7.14
N PRO A 20 -2.15 -6.30 -8.06
CA PRO A 20 -1.45 -5.07 -8.36
C PRO A 20 -2.23 -4.22 -9.36
N ILE A 21 -2.02 -2.91 -9.33
CA ILE A 21 -2.39 -2.06 -10.45
C ILE A 21 -1.31 -2.12 -11.53
N ILE A 22 -1.67 -2.54 -12.74
CA ILE A 22 -0.71 -2.64 -13.86
C ILE A 22 -0.94 -1.60 -14.95
N GLY A 23 -2.03 -0.83 -14.86
CA GLY A 23 -2.38 0.18 -15.85
C GLY A 23 -3.69 0.88 -15.55
N MET A 24 -4.02 1.86 -16.38
CA MET A 24 -5.30 2.56 -16.36
C MET A 24 -5.77 2.78 -17.80
N GLU A 25 -7.06 2.70 -18.03
CA GLU A 25 -7.70 2.93 -19.33
C GLU A 25 -8.80 3.98 -19.16
N ASN A 26 -8.94 4.89 -20.13
CA ASN A 26 -10.05 5.84 -20.15
C ASN A 26 -11.06 5.36 -21.20
N ILE A 27 -12.26 5.00 -20.76
CA ILE A 27 -13.34 4.52 -21.61
C ILE A 27 -14.57 5.37 -21.33
N ASN A 28 -15.05 6.09 -22.35
CA ASN A 28 -16.25 6.93 -22.25
C ASN A 28 -16.23 7.90 -21.05
N GLU A 29 -15.11 8.59 -20.82
CA GLU A 29 -14.89 9.53 -19.71
C GLU A 29 -14.79 8.88 -18.31
N GLU A 30 -14.87 7.55 -18.22
CA GLU A 30 -14.61 6.80 -16.99
C GLU A 30 -13.18 6.26 -16.97
N ILE A 31 -12.50 6.41 -15.83
CA ILE A 31 -11.17 5.84 -15.61
C ILE A 31 -11.34 4.44 -15.02
N LEU A 32 -10.95 3.42 -15.80
CA LEU A 32 -10.84 2.05 -15.35
C LEU A 32 -9.38 1.73 -14.99
N VAL A 33 -9.22 0.82 -14.06
CA VAL A 33 -7.93 0.38 -13.54
C VAL A 33 -7.70 -1.06 -13.98
N LYS A 34 -6.52 -1.32 -14.57
CA LYS A 34 -6.12 -2.68 -14.96
C LYS A 34 -5.46 -3.39 -13.81
N ILE A 35 -5.92 -4.61 -13.52
CA ILE A 35 -5.34 -5.48 -12.50
C ILE A 35 -4.56 -6.66 -13.08
N ASP A 36 -4.78 -6.95 -14.36
CA ASP A 36 -4.02 -7.89 -15.19
C ASP A 36 -4.16 -7.50 -16.68
N SER A 37 -3.65 -8.32 -17.61
CA SER A 37 -3.67 -8.00 -19.05
C SER A 37 -5.08 -7.92 -19.64
N GLU A 38 -6.02 -8.70 -19.11
CA GLU A 38 -7.37 -8.89 -19.64
C GLU A 38 -8.45 -8.16 -18.84
N THR A 39 -8.16 -7.79 -17.58
CA THR A 39 -9.15 -7.27 -16.64
C THR A 39 -8.94 -5.78 -16.36
N ALA A 40 -9.84 -4.95 -16.89
CA ALA A 40 -10.02 -3.55 -16.52
C ALA A 40 -11.31 -3.39 -15.71
N ILE A 41 -11.21 -2.77 -14.53
CA ILE A 41 -12.34 -2.63 -13.60
C ILE A 41 -12.43 -1.21 -13.03
N ASP A 42 -13.62 -0.86 -12.59
CA ASP A 42 -13.84 0.34 -11.81
C ASP A 42 -13.09 0.28 -10.47
N SER A 43 -12.36 1.34 -10.12
CA SER A 43 -11.60 1.42 -8.85
C SER A 43 -12.48 1.24 -7.61
N ARG A 44 -13.79 1.52 -7.70
CA ARG A 44 -14.77 1.32 -6.61
C ARG A 44 -14.98 -0.15 -6.25
N LYS A 45 -14.62 -1.08 -7.14
CA LYS A 45 -14.64 -2.52 -6.86
C LYS A 45 -13.40 -2.99 -6.10
N LEU A 46 -12.35 -2.17 -6.04
CA LEU A 46 -11.13 -2.46 -5.30
C LEU A 46 -11.26 -1.99 -3.87
N LYS A 47 -10.87 -2.86 -2.93
CA LYS A 47 -10.86 -2.55 -1.51
C LYS A 47 -9.42 -2.25 -1.08
N PRO A 48 -9.19 -1.15 -0.34
CA PRO A 48 -7.87 -0.85 0.18
C PRO A 48 -7.45 -1.87 1.24
N ILE A 49 -6.19 -2.26 1.23
CA ILE A 49 -5.61 -3.16 2.24
C ILE A 49 -5.20 -2.32 3.45
N ALA A 50 -5.72 -2.67 4.63
CA ALA A 50 -5.34 -2.01 5.87
C ALA A 50 -3.83 -2.15 6.11
N LEU A 51 -3.19 -1.04 6.46
CA LEU A 51 -1.78 -1.03 6.81
C LEU A 51 -1.61 -1.51 8.25
N THR A 52 -0.82 -2.56 8.43
CA THR A 52 -0.60 -3.18 9.75
C THR A 52 0.89 -3.33 10.04
N ALA A 53 1.24 -3.60 11.29
CA ALA A 53 2.63 -3.85 11.68
C ALA A 53 3.21 -5.09 10.94
N GLU A 54 2.38 -6.10 10.65
CA GLU A 54 2.79 -7.27 9.87
C GLU A 54 3.21 -6.89 8.45
N TRP A 55 2.52 -5.92 7.82
CA TRP A 55 2.94 -5.41 6.51
C TRP A 55 4.31 -4.76 6.58
N PHE A 56 4.57 -3.91 7.57
CA PHE A 56 5.90 -3.30 7.72
C PHE A 56 7.01 -4.36 7.86
N SER A 57 6.78 -5.39 8.66
CA SER A 57 7.72 -6.51 8.80
C SER A 57 7.92 -7.29 7.50
N LYS A 58 6.85 -7.60 6.76
CA LYS A 58 6.92 -8.29 5.45
C LYS A 58 7.69 -7.48 4.40
N LEU A 59 7.61 -6.16 4.47
CA LEU A 59 8.26 -5.22 3.56
C LEU A 59 9.73 -4.93 3.97
N GLY A 60 10.23 -5.60 5.01
CA GLY A 60 11.62 -5.46 5.47
C GLY A 60 11.91 -4.19 6.27
N PHE A 61 10.89 -3.43 6.68
CA PHE A 61 11.09 -2.29 7.56
C PHE A 61 11.49 -2.75 8.95
N LYS A 62 12.44 -2.03 9.55
CA LYS A 62 12.97 -2.37 10.88
C LYS A 62 12.12 -1.71 11.95
N GLU A 63 11.71 -2.52 12.92
CA GLU A 63 11.15 -2.02 14.17
C GLU A 63 12.24 -1.27 14.94
N ALA A 64 11.97 -0.01 15.27
CA ALA A 64 12.88 0.88 15.97
C ALA A 64 12.53 1.02 17.46
N TYR A 65 11.27 0.78 17.82
CA TYR A 65 10.79 0.88 19.19
C TYR A 65 9.49 0.11 19.40
N ARG A 66 9.33 -0.50 20.58
CA ARG A 66 8.09 -1.14 21.02
C ARG A 66 7.85 -0.92 22.50
N SER A 67 6.57 -0.74 22.82
CA SER A 67 6.04 -0.57 24.17
C SER A 67 4.64 -1.15 24.26
N GLN A 68 4.02 -1.08 25.44
CA GLN A 68 2.63 -1.50 25.64
C GLN A 68 1.62 -0.66 24.83
N SER A 69 1.97 0.59 24.52
CA SER A 69 1.06 1.55 23.87
C SER A 69 1.42 1.86 22.43
N ARG A 70 2.59 1.43 21.92
CA ARG A 70 3.06 1.81 20.58
C ARG A 70 4.12 0.89 20.02
N ILE A 71 4.09 0.69 18.70
CA ILE A 71 5.16 0.08 17.89
C ILE A 71 5.61 1.10 16.84
N ARG A 72 6.91 1.23 16.60
CA ARG A 72 7.50 2.19 15.66
C ARG A 72 8.39 1.49 14.66
N PHE A 73 8.23 1.86 13.40
CA PHE A 73 9.10 1.42 12.29
C PHE A 73 9.85 2.61 11.70
N ASP A 74 11.11 2.38 11.34
CA ASP A 74 11.92 3.37 10.63
C ASP A 74 11.80 3.18 9.11
N LEU A 75 11.59 4.29 8.39
CA LEU A 75 11.95 4.44 6.98
C LEU A 75 13.29 5.17 6.94
N PRO A 76 14.42 4.45 6.76
CA PRO A 76 15.75 5.04 6.88
C PRO A 76 15.89 6.31 6.03
N ASN A 77 16.37 7.39 6.64
CA ASN A 77 16.62 8.70 6.04
C ASN A 77 15.40 9.55 5.67
N TYR A 78 14.16 9.08 5.87
CA TYR A 78 12.97 9.83 5.47
C TYR A 78 12.03 10.15 6.63
N CYS A 79 11.50 9.13 7.31
CA CYS A 79 10.48 9.31 8.34
C CYS A 79 10.34 8.08 9.23
N ARG A 80 9.41 8.14 10.19
CA ARG A 80 9.03 7.01 11.04
C ARG A 80 7.53 6.81 10.97
N TYR A 81 7.09 5.57 11.11
CA TYR A 81 5.68 5.24 11.23
C TYR A 81 5.40 4.65 12.62
N ASP A 82 4.39 5.18 13.31
CA ASP A 82 3.94 4.67 14.59
C ASP A 82 2.58 3.97 14.43
N PHE A 83 2.50 2.75 14.96
CA PHE A 83 1.25 2.07 15.28
C PHE A 83 0.90 2.36 16.74
N ASP A 84 -0.18 3.09 16.96
CA ASP A 84 -0.74 3.33 18.30
C ASP A 84 -1.57 2.11 18.72
N LEU A 85 -1.25 1.51 19.87
CA LEU A 85 -1.97 0.33 20.38
C LEU A 85 -3.15 0.71 21.27
N ASN A 86 -3.31 1.99 21.59
CA ASN A 86 -4.47 2.49 22.32
C ASN A 86 -5.70 2.60 21.40
N SER A 87 -6.89 2.61 22.01
CA SER A 87 -8.15 2.70 21.27
C SER A 87 -8.39 4.03 20.56
N ASN A 88 -7.77 5.12 21.02
CA ASN A 88 -7.97 6.47 20.46
C ASN A 88 -7.08 6.79 19.25
N LYS A 89 -6.04 5.98 18.97
CA LYS A 89 -5.19 6.06 17.79
C LYS A 89 -4.58 7.45 17.52
N ILE A 90 -4.33 8.24 18.56
CA ILE A 90 -3.85 9.64 18.42
C ILE A 90 -2.45 9.68 17.82
N LEU A 91 -1.62 8.67 18.11
CA LEU A 91 -0.23 8.60 17.66
C LEU A 91 -0.05 7.65 16.45
N GLU A 92 -1.12 7.35 15.70
CA GLU A 92 -1.05 6.45 14.55
C GLU A 92 -0.74 7.20 13.25
N GLY A 93 0.32 6.77 12.55
CA GLY A 93 0.69 7.31 11.25
C GLY A 93 2.17 7.69 11.12
N PHE A 94 2.49 8.46 10.07
CA PHE A 94 3.83 8.97 9.84
C PHE A 94 4.13 10.15 10.76
N LEU A 95 5.23 10.05 11.50
CA LEU A 95 5.78 11.16 12.26
C LEU A 95 6.65 12.02 11.34
N PHE A 96 6.17 13.22 11.02
CA PHE A 96 6.86 14.19 10.16
C PHE A 96 6.92 15.56 10.84
N PHE A 97 8.12 16.04 11.16
CA PHE A 97 8.36 17.28 11.91
C PHE A 97 7.48 17.44 13.18
N GLY A 98 7.29 16.36 13.93
CA GLY A 98 6.49 16.37 15.17
C GLY A 98 4.98 16.20 14.97
N ASN A 99 4.50 16.13 13.73
CA ASN A 99 3.09 15.92 13.42
C ASN A 99 2.85 14.48 12.94
N TYR A 100 1.68 13.93 13.27
CA TYR A 100 1.22 12.64 12.78
C TYR A 100 0.38 12.83 11.52
N ILE A 101 0.85 12.26 10.41
CA ILE A 101 0.13 12.21 9.14
C ILE A 101 -0.51 10.84 9.00
N LYS A 102 -1.84 10.81 8.89
CA LYS A 102 -2.60 9.57 8.77
C LYS A 102 -2.26 8.86 7.47
N CYS A 103 -1.86 7.60 7.58
CA CYS A 103 -1.67 6.69 6.46
C CYS A 103 -2.18 5.32 6.91
N SER A 104 -3.39 4.95 6.49
CA SER A 104 -4.09 3.77 7.04
C SER A 104 -4.10 2.58 6.09
N TYR A 105 -3.62 2.76 4.86
CA TYR A 105 -3.69 1.75 3.81
C TYR A 105 -2.36 1.51 3.12
N LEU A 106 -2.14 0.27 2.66
CA LEU A 106 -0.91 -0.18 2.04
C LEU A 106 -0.53 0.65 0.79
N HIS A 107 -1.49 0.94 -0.09
CA HIS A 107 -1.24 1.75 -1.30
C HIS A 107 -0.72 3.16 -0.96
N GLN A 108 -1.15 3.75 0.16
CA GLN A 108 -0.67 5.04 0.62
C GLN A 108 0.80 4.97 1.05
N LEU A 109 1.18 3.90 1.77
CA LEU A 109 2.58 3.63 2.10
C LEU A 109 3.43 3.45 0.83
N GLN A 110 2.94 2.69 -0.16
CA GLN A 110 3.64 2.49 -1.43
C GLN A 110 3.86 3.82 -2.17
N ASN A 111 2.83 4.66 -2.24
CA ASN A 111 2.92 5.97 -2.88
C ASN A 111 3.88 6.92 -2.16
N ILE A 112 3.87 6.92 -0.82
CA ILE A 112 4.79 7.71 0.00
C ILE A 112 6.22 7.23 -0.20
N TYR A 113 6.45 5.91 -0.19
CA TYR A 113 7.76 5.33 -0.44
C TYR A 113 8.30 5.77 -1.80
N PHE A 114 7.53 5.59 -2.88
CA PHE A 114 7.93 6.05 -4.21
C PHE A 114 8.22 7.56 -4.25
N THR A 115 7.40 8.37 -3.61
CA THR A 115 7.60 9.83 -3.57
C THR A 115 8.92 10.21 -2.89
N LEU A 116 9.33 9.45 -1.87
CA LEU A 116 10.53 9.71 -1.09
C LEU A 116 11.80 9.15 -1.75
N THR A 117 11.72 7.99 -2.40
CA THR A 117 12.88 7.25 -2.90
C THR A 117 13.07 7.33 -4.42
N GLY A 118 11.99 7.62 -5.16
CA GLY A 118 11.94 7.45 -6.62
C GLY A 118 11.87 5.99 -7.09
N GLU A 119 11.81 5.03 -6.16
CA GLU A 119 11.76 3.60 -6.44
C GLU A 119 10.44 2.99 -5.94
N GLU A 120 9.90 2.01 -6.66
CA GLU A 120 8.74 1.26 -6.19
C GLU A 120 9.10 0.40 -4.97
N LEU A 121 8.20 0.35 -3.99
CA LEU A 121 8.40 -0.47 -2.80
C LEU A 121 8.43 -1.94 -3.21
N LYS A 122 9.60 -2.58 -3.10
CA LYS A 122 9.78 -3.99 -3.45
C LYS A 122 9.00 -4.85 -2.47
N ILE A 123 7.98 -5.55 -2.98
CA ILE A 123 7.19 -6.50 -2.21
C ILE A 123 7.53 -7.87 -2.78
N GLU A 124 8.08 -8.76 -1.94
CA GLU A 124 8.12 -10.18 -2.25
C GLU A 124 6.70 -10.73 -2.09
N TYR A 125 5.84 -10.46 -3.07
CA TYR A 125 4.56 -11.16 -3.21
C TYR A 125 4.78 -12.27 -4.22
N GLU A 126 4.46 -13.51 -3.86
CA GLU A 126 4.45 -14.60 -4.83
C GLU A 126 3.42 -14.24 -5.91
N HIS A 127 3.89 -13.83 -7.09
CA HIS A 127 3.03 -13.75 -8.26
C HIS A 127 2.38 -15.13 -8.43
N PRO A 128 1.03 -15.24 -8.45
CA PRO A 128 0.40 -16.46 -8.92
C PRO A 128 0.95 -16.68 -10.33
N LYS A 129 1.69 -17.78 -10.50
CA LYS A 129 2.35 -18.12 -11.76
C LYS A 129 1.33 -17.97 -12.89
N LEU A 130 1.63 -17.11 -13.86
CA LEU A 130 0.94 -17.15 -15.16
C LEU A 130 1.13 -18.57 -15.69
N GLN A 131 0.08 -19.39 -15.62
CA GLN A 131 0.03 -20.66 -16.33
C GLN A 131 0.02 -20.32 -17.81
N THR A 132 1.21 -20.26 -18.40
CA THR A 132 1.35 -20.20 -19.85
C THR A 132 0.93 -21.58 -20.35
N ILE A 133 -0.34 -21.74 -20.69
CA ILE A 133 -0.81 -22.86 -21.49
C ILE A 133 -0.27 -22.60 -22.89
N LEU A 134 0.91 -23.16 -23.20
CA LEU A 134 1.34 -23.31 -24.57
C LEU A 134 0.43 -24.37 -25.21
N SER A 135 -0.38 -23.90 -26.16
CA SER A 135 -1.15 -24.69 -27.12
C SER A 135 -0.25 -25.46 -28.08
#